data_AF-A0A560W5S1-F1
#
_entry.id   AF-A0A560W5S1-F1
#
_cell.length_a   1.000
_cell.length_b   1.000
_cell.length_c   1.000
_cell.angle_alpha   90.00
_cell.angle_beta   90.00
_cell.angle_gamma   90.00
#
_symmetry.space_group_name_H-M   'P 1'
#
loop_
_entity.id
_entity.type
_entity.pdbx_description
1 polymer ?
#
loop_
_entity_poly.entity_id
_entity_poly.type
_entity_poly.pdbx_seq_one_letter_code
_entity_poly.pdbx_strand_id
1 'polypeptide(L)'
;MERITEDQVARLASFVSARIPDTAPLQGEARRTVAALRLAADKQIAAVIFHRNSPAEHSRETELHATASWNLLVALAGVWHDHPDFPADAAVETFGVDCESPLSTSMQCDS
;
A
#
# COMPACT_ATOMS: atom_id res chain seq x y z
N MET A 1 17.61 -0.22 -3.69
CA MET A 1 16.21 -0.21 -4.17
C MET A 1 15.99 1.10 -4.89
N GLU A 2 15.35 1.09 -6.06
CA GLU A 2 14.93 2.34 -6.70
C GLU A 2 13.87 3.00 -5.81
N ARG A 3 14.03 4.29 -5.51
CA ARG A 3 13.14 4.97 -4.57
C ARG A 3 11.78 5.17 -5.25
N ILE A 4 10.70 4.72 -4.61
CA ILE A 4 9.33 4.98 -5.05
C ILE A 4 9.18 6.48 -5.33
N THR A 5 8.82 6.83 -6.56
CA THR A 5 8.75 8.22 -7.00
C THR A 5 7.49 8.90 -6.50
N GLU A 6 7.50 10.24 -6.40
CA GLU A 6 6.30 11.01 -6.00
C GLU A 6 5.11 10.74 -6.90
N ASP A 7 5.39 10.62 -8.19
CA ASP A 7 4.42 10.39 -9.24
C ASP A 7 3.78 9.00 -9.12
N GLN A 8 4.58 7.97 -8.82
CA GLN A 8 4.07 6.64 -8.48
C GLN A 8 3.19 6.66 -7.21
N VAL A 9 3.61 7.38 -6.16
CA VAL A 9 2.79 7.55 -4.95
C VAL A 9 1.47 8.22 -5.26
N ALA A 10 1.49 9.33 -6.00
CA ALA A 10 0.29 10.08 -6.35
C ALA A 10 -0.70 9.26 -7.18
N ARG A 11 -0.22 8.51 -8.19
CA ARG A 11 -1.05 7.63 -9.01
C ARG A 11 -1.68 6.51 -8.19
N LEU A 12 -0.88 5.76 -7.43
CA LEU A 12 -1.39 4.63 -6.66
C LEU A 12 -2.36 5.09 -5.56
N ALA A 13 -2.02 6.16 -4.83
CA ALA A 13 -2.90 6.74 -3.81
C ALA A 13 -4.23 7.22 -4.42
N SER A 14 -4.18 7.95 -5.54
CA SER A 14 -5.39 8.43 -6.21
C SER A 14 -6.27 7.29 -6.70
N PHE A 15 -5.67 6.23 -7.26
CA PHE A 15 -6.39 5.04 -7.69
C PHE A 15 -7.08 4.34 -6.52
N VAL A 16 -6.36 4.09 -5.41
CA VAL A 16 -6.93 3.44 -4.22
C VAL A 16 -8.03 4.30 -3.59
N SER A 17 -7.79 5.59 -3.38
CA SER A 17 -8.78 6.50 -2.76
C SER A 17 -10.05 6.62 -3.60
N ALA A 18 -9.96 6.62 -4.93
CA ALA A 18 -11.12 6.68 -5.82
C ALA A 18 -11.98 5.40 -5.79
N ARG A 19 -11.46 4.28 -5.27
CA ARG A 19 -12.12 2.97 -5.22
C ARG A 19 -12.71 2.65 -3.86
N ILE A 20 -12.31 3.39 -2.82
CA ILE A 20 -12.94 3.30 -1.50
C ILE A 20 -14.14 4.26 -1.47
N PRO A 21 -15.39 3.77 -1.45
CA PRO A 21 -16.57 4.62 -1.53
C PRO A 21 -16.66 5.58 -0.36
N ASP A 22 -17.39 6.69 -0.53
CA ASP A 22 -17.65 7.60 0.59
C ASP A 22 -18.54 6.94 1.64
N THR A 23 -18.31 7.30 2.90
CA THR A 23 -19.05 6.74 4.03
C THR A 23 -20.44 7.36 4.20
N ALA A 24 -20.68 8.53 3.61
CA ALA A 24 -21.92 9.29 3.76
C ALA A 24 -23.21 8.53 3.34
N PRO A 25 -23.24 7.81 2.20
CA PRO A 25 -24.42 7.03 1.81
C PRO A 25 -24.58 5.70 2.56
N LEU A 26 -23.57 5.25 3.32
CA LEU A 26 -23.55 3.94 3.96
C LEU A 26 -24.10 3.98 5.39
N GLN A 27 -24.64 2.85 5.86
CA GLN A 27 -25.16 2.69 7.22
C GLN A 27 -24.61 1.42 7.88
N GLY A 28 -24.71 1.35 9.21
CA GLY A 28 -24.39 0.14 9.98
C GLY A 28 -22.97 -0.37 9.78
N GLU A 29 -22.83 -1.69 9.56
CA GLU A 29 -21.55 -2.36 9.36
C GLU A 29 -20.82 -1.86 8.10
N ALA A 30 -21.53 -1.70 6.99
CA ALA A 30 -20.92 -1.25 5.72
C ALA A 30 -20.21 0.11 5.88
N ARG A 31 -20.82 1.05 6.63
CA ARG A 31 -20.18 2.33 6.94
C ARG A 31 -18.90 2.16 7.77
N ARG A 32 -18.92 1.27 8.79
CA ARG A 32 -17.76 1.00 9.65
C ARG A 32 -16.64 0.33 8.86
N THR A 33 -16.95 -0.64 8.02
CA THR A 33 -15.98 -1.33 7.16
C THR A 33 -15.30 -0.36 6.20
N VAL A 34 -16.08 0.49 5.50
CA VAL A 34 -15.52 1.47 4.56
C VAL A 34 -14.69 2.54 5.27
N ALA A 35 -15.13 3.00 6.45
CA ALA A 35 -14.35 3.92 7.26
C ALA A 35 -13.01 3.31 7.72
N ALA A 36 -13.02 2.04 8.14
CA ALA A 36 -11.82 1.33 8.53
C ALA A 36 -10.86 1.12 7.36
N LEU A 37 -11.39 0.75 6.18
CA LEU A 37 -10.59 0.59 4.97
C LEU A 37 -9.96 1.92 4.52
N ARG A 38 -10.72 3.02 4.55
CA ARG A 38 -10.20 4.36 4.23
C ARG A 38 -9.10 4.75 5.21
N LEU A 39 -9.34 4.59 6.51
CA LEU A 39 -8.32 4.87 7.54
C LEU A 39 -7.05 4.03 7.32
N ALA A 40 -7.19 2.74 7.00
CA ALA A 40 -6.05 1.87 6.74
C ALA A 40 -5.25 2.35 5.52
N ALA A 41 -5.92 2.66 4.40
CA ALA A 41 -5.28 3.20 3.20
C ALA A 41 -4.58 4.53 3.47
N ASP A 42 -5.24 5.46 4.15
CA ASP A 42 -4.68 6.78 4.50
C ASP A 42 -3.40 6.64 5.35
N LYS A 43 -3.37 5.69 6.29
CA LYS A 43 -2.18 5.43 7.12
C LYS A 43 -1.02 4.87 6.30
N GLN A 44 -1.29 3.97 5.34
CA GLN A 44 -0.23 3.45 4.47
C GLN A 44 0.31 4.55 3.53
N ILE A 45 -0.57 5.36 2.94
CA ILE A 45 -0.18 6.50 2.10
C ILE A 45 0.69 7.48 2.90
N ALA A 46 0.26 7.80 4.12
CA ALA A 46 1.02 8.69 5.00
C ALA A 46 2.41 8.14 5.34
N ALA A 47 2.56 6.84 5.59
CA ALA A 47 3.85 6.21 5.86
C ALA A 47 4.82 6.32 4.68
N VAL A 48 4.34 6.09 3.45
CA VAL A 48 5.15 6.23 2.23
C VAL A 48 5.57 7.68 2.02
N ILE A 49 4.65 8.64 2.17
CA ILE A 49 4.93 10.07 2.05
C ILE A 49 5.93 10.51 3.13
N PHE A 50 5.77 10.05 4.36
CA PHE A 50 6.66 10.39 5.48
C PHE A 50 8.11 9.94 5.20
N HIS A 51 8.32 8.69 4.78
CA HIS A 51 9.65 8.20 4.43
C HIS A 51 10.27 8.97 3.25
N ARG A 52 9.46 9.29 2.22
CA ARG A 52 9.93 10.08 1.08
C ARG A 52 10.44 11.46 1.51
N ASN A 53 9.72 12.12 2.42
CA ASN A 53 10.06 13.45 2.90
C ASN A 53 11.07 13.43 4.06
N SER A 54 11.41 12.25 4.58
CA SER A 54 12.38 12.11 5.66
C SER A 54 13.81 12.40 5.17
N PRO A 55 14.65 13.07 5.99
CA PRO A 55 16.06 13.27 5.68
C PRO A 55 16.77 11.93 5.44
N ALA A 56 17.79 11.93 4.58
CA ALA A 56 18.53 10.72 4.22
C ALA A 56 19.08 9.98 5.45
N GLU A 57 19.49 10.73 6.48
CA GLU A 57 19.99 10.24 7.78
C GLU A 57 18.99 9.35 8.52
N HIS A 58 17.68 9.60 8.37
CA HIS A 58 16.59 8.84 8.99
C HIS A 58 15.87 7.90 8.00
N SER A 59 16.36 7.83 6.75
CA SER A 59 15.68 7.05 5.71
C SER A 59 15.65 5.56 6.05
N ARG A 60 16.71 5.01 6.64
CA ARG A 60 16.80 3.59 7.00
C ARG A 60 15.79 3.19 8.08
N GLU A 61 15.49 4.08 9.02
CA GLU A 61 14.53 3.83 10.11
C GLU A 61 13.10 3.73 9.59
N THR A 62 12.82 4.42 8.49
CA THR A 62 11.48 4.56 7.90
C THR A 62 11.29 3.69 6.65
N GLU A 63 12.38 3.21 6.05
CA GLU A 63 12.40 2.44 4.80
C GLU A 63 11.58 1.16 4.91
N LEU A 64 11.79 0.35 5.95
CA LEU A 64 11.04 -0.91 6.12
C LEU A 64 9.54 -0.66 6.21
N HIS A 65 9.13 0.33 7.01
CA HIS A 65 7.72 0.64 7.20
C HIS A 65 7.10 1.17 5.90
N ALA A 66 7.75 2.11 5.23
CA ALA A 66 7.25 2.66 3.96
C ALA A 66 7.19 1.59 2.86
N THR A 67 8.15 0.68 2.81
CA THR A 67 8.16 -0.39 1.82
C THR A 67 7.03 -1.40 2.07
N ALA A 68 6.79 -1.77 3.34
CA ALA A 68 5.65 -2.60 3.70
C ALA A 68 4.30 -1.92 3.41
N SER A 69 4.18 -0.63 3.74
CA SER A 69 3.00 0.18 3.44
C SER A 69 2.74 0.29 1.93
N TRP A 70 3.80 0.43 1.14
CA TRP A 70 3.71 0.42 -0.32
C TRP A 70 3.16 -0.91 -0.84
N ASN A 71 3.75 -2.04 -0.45
CA ASN A 71 3.28 -3.36 -0.90
C ASN A 71 1.84 -3.61 -0.49
N LEU A 72 1.42 -3.16 0.69
CA LEU A 72 0.02 -3.27 1.11
C LEU A 72 -0.92 -2.43 0.22
N LEU A 73 -0.49 -1.24 -0.22
CA LEU A 73 -1.25 -0.42 -1.17
C LEU A 73 -1.32 -1.08 -2.55
N VAL A 74 -0.22 -1.69 -3.02
CA VAL A 74 -0.19 -2.46 -4.27
C VAL A 74 -1.16 -3.64 -4.19
N ALA A 75 -1.12 -4.42 -3.11
CA ALA A 75 -2.03 -5.54 -2.88
C ALA A 75 -3.50 -5.09 -2.82
N LEU A 76 -3.79 -3.97 -2.15
CA LEU A 76 -5.14 -3.39 -2.12
C LEU A 76 -5.59 -2.93 -3.51
N ALA A 77 -4.72 -2.27 -4.28
CA ALA A 77 -5.01 -1.87 -5.64
C ALA A 77 -5.26 -3.07 -6.57
N GLY A 78 -4.58 -4.20 -6.31
CA GLY A 78 -4.74 -5.47 -7.04
C GLY A 78 -6.16 -6.04 -7.01
N VAL A 79 -7.00 -5.66 -6.04
CA VAL A 79 -8.44 -5.99 -6.04
C VAL A 79 -9.14 -5.46 -7.30
N TRP A 80 -8.62 -4.39 -7.88
CA TRP A 80 -9.12 -3.75 -9.10
C TRP A 80 -8.11 -3.87 -10.26
N HIS A 81 -7.34 -4.96 -10.33
CA HIS A 81 -6.33 -5.16 -11.37
C HIS A 81 -6.88 -5.05 -12.80
N ASP A 82 -8.10 -5.54 -13.04
CA ASP A 82 -8.76 -5.49 -14.36
C ASP A 82 -9.33 -4.10 -14.71
N HIS A 83 -9.20 -3.11 -13.82
CA HIS A 83 -9.70 -1.77 -14.06
C HIS A 83 -8.82 -1.04 -15.11
N PRO A 84 -9.40 -0.36 -16.12
CA PRO A 84 -8.62 0.30 -17.18
C PRO A 84 -7.63 1.35 -16.66
N ASP A 85 -7.99 2.09 -15.60
CA ASP A 85 -7.09 3.04 -14.94
C ASP A 85 -6.07 2.43 -13.97
N PHE A 86 -5.92 1.10 -13.91
CA PHE A 86 -4.98 0.47 -12.98
C PHE A 86 -3.54 0.95 -13.25
N PRO A 87 -2.85 1.55 -12.28
CA PRO A 87 -1.55 2.16 -12.51
C PRO A 87 -0.44 1.11 -12.46
N ALA A 88 -0.34 0.25 -13.48
CA ALA A 88 0.56 -0.91 -13.50
C ALA A 88 2.04 -0.57 -13.27
N ASP A 89 2.46 0.62 -13.69
CA ASP A 89 3.81 1.17 -13.52
C ASP A 89 4.09 1.68 -12.09
N ALA A 90 3.04 1.98 -11.33
CA ALA A 90 3.10 2.34 -9.92
C ALA A 90 2.70 1.16 -9.02
N ALA A 91 1.95 0.17 -9.49
CA ALA A 91 1.50 -0.97 -8.70
C ALA A 91 2.50 -2.12 -8.74
N VAL A 92 3.78 -1.80 -8.54
CA VAL A 92 4.88 -2.77 -8.54
C VAL A 92 5.27 -3.07 -7.09
N GLU A 93 5.13 -4.32 -6.68
CA GLU A 93 5.62 -4.77 -5.38
C GLU A 93 7.15 -4.61 -5.32
N THR A 94 7.63 -4.04 -4.22
CA THR A 94 9.06 -3.82 -3.96
C THR A 94 9.72 -5.01 -3.26
N PHE A 95 8.91 -5.94 -2.74
CA PHE A 95 9.32 -7.26 -2.29
C PHE A 95 8.32 -8.28 -2.82
N GLY A 96 8.79 -9.33 -3.49
CA GLY A 96 7.94 -10.47 -3.81
C GLY A 96 7.59 -11.22 -2.53
N VAL A 97 6.31 -11.54 -2.34
CA VAL A 97 5.87 -12.45 -1.26
C VAL A 97 6.11 -13.91 -1.69
N ASP A 98 7.33 -14.23 -2.16
CA ASP A 98 7.74 -15.60 -2.49
C ASP A 98 8.26 -16.36 -1.25
N CYS A 99 8.31 -15.71 -0.08
CA CYS A 99 8.39 -16.44 1.17
C CYS A 99 7.04 -17.10 1.41
N GLU A 100 6.99 -18.44 1.41
CA GLU A 100 5.82 -19.19 1.87
C GLU A 100 5.38 -18.65 3.23
N SER A 101 4.41 -17.74 3.20
CA SER A 101 3.81 -17.01 4.32
C SER A 101 4.75 -16.64 5.48
N PRO A 102 5.00 -15.35 5.77
CA PRO A 102 5.65 -14.96 7.04
C PRO A 102 4.87 -15.37 8.30
N LEU A 103 3.66 -15.93 8.15
CA LEU A 103 2.83 -16.54 9.18
C LEU A 103 2.88 -18.09 9.20
N SER A 104 3.54 -18.70 8.22
CA SER A 104 3.85 -20.13 8.23
C SER A 104 4.93 -20.38 9.27
N THR A 105 4.62 -21.17 10.28
CA THR A 105 5.57 -21.60 11.32
C THR A 105 6.65 -22.54 10.80
N SER A 106 6.56 -22.97 9.54
CA SER A 106 7.55 -23.77 8.84
C SER A 106 8.44 -22.86 7.97
N MET A 107 9.49 -22.31 8.57
CA MET A 107 10.56 -21.66 7.81
C MET A 107 11.28 -22.70 6.94
N GLN A 108 11.08 -22.66 5.63
CA GLN A 108 12.04 -23.15 4.65
C GLN A 108 12.31 -22.01 3.67
N CYS A 109 13.39 -21.26 3.93
CA CYS A 109 14.00 -20.43 2.89
C CYS A 109 15.05 -21.29 2.21
N ASP A 110 14.79 -21.69 0.96
CA ASP A 110 15.83 -22.27 0.13
C ASP A 110 16.93 -21.23 -0.10
N SER A 111 18.18 -21.66 0.12
CA SER A 111 19.40 -20.85 0.12
C SER A 111 19.99 -20.67 -1.27
#